data_AF-A0A935J0I0-F1
#
_entry.id   AF-A0A935J0I0-F1
#
_cell.length_a   1.000
_cell.length_b   1.000
_cell.length_c   1.000
_cell.angle_alpha   90.00
_cell.angle_beta   90.00
_cell.angle_gamma   90.00
#
_symmetry.space_group_name_H-M   'P 1'
#
loop_
_entity.id
_entity.type
_entity.pdbx_description
1 polymer ?
#
loop_
_entity_poly.entity_id
_entity_poly.type
_entity_poly.pdbx_seq_one_letter_code
_entity_poly.pdbx_strand_id
1 'polypeptide(L)'
;MKRMVLRRRCSPPNDPAHPDYQYYFTPRNCLSYGNQVYNNTIHGFADGIRIYPLIAENTIIRNNALSGWTRPNGSICHYNANNGTCPPLSAELIADHNVSEGDFGFADLQNLDFHLMENSPLINAGFNLGLLNGYDFEGILRPQGAEYDIGAYEFPQP
;
A
#
# COMPACT_ATOMS: atom_id res chain seq x y z
N MET A 1 6.03 -43.45 -3.52
CA MET A 1 6.52 -42.40 -2.61
C MET A 1 7.55 -41.54 -3.32
N LYS A 2 7.20 -40.31 -3.72
CA LYS A 2 8.17 -39.34 -4.27
C LYS A 2 8.86 -38.65 -3.09
N ARG A 3 10.15 -38.92 -2.90
CA ARG A 3 11.02 -38.19 -1.95
C ARG A 3 11.30 -36.80 -2.51
N MET A 4 10.83 -35.76 -1.83
CA MET A 4 11.26 -34.38 -2.06
C MET A 4 12.62 -34.19 -1.38
N VAL A 5 13.68 -34.04 -2.17
CA VAL A 5 15.02 -33.70 -1.68
C VAL A 5 15.14 -32.18 -1.71
N LEU A 6 15.08 -31.53 -0.55
CA LEU A 6 15.53 -30.13 -0.41
C LEU A 6 17.05 -30.10 -0.63
N ARG A 7 17.49 -29.81 -1.87
CA ARG A 7 18.86 -29.39 -2.12
C ARG A 7 18.97 -27.94 -1.69
N ARG A 8 19.81 -27.66 -0.69
CA ARG A 8 20.37 -26.31 -0.46
C ARG A 8 21.03 -25.91 -1.79
N ARG A 9 20.36 -25.09 -2.60
CA ARG A 9 21.00 -24.49 -3.77
C ARG A 9 21.79 -23.29 -3.24
N CYS A 10 23.11 -23.45 -3.14
CA CYS A 10 24.01 -22.30 -3.21
C CYS A 10 23.61 -21.49 -4.46
N SER A 11 23.57 -20.17 -4.33
CA SER A 11 23.35 -19.30 -5.49
C SER A 11 24.34 -19.70 -6.60
N PRO A 12 23.90 -19.86 -7.86
CA PRO A 12 24.81 -20.20 -8.94
C PRO A 12 25.89 -19.12 -9.10
N PRO A 13 27.01 -19.42 -9.79
CA PRO A 13 28.03 -18.43 -10.11
C PRO A 13 27.43 -17.23 -10.86
N ASN A 14 27.93 -16.02 -10.58
CA ASN A 14 27.56 -14.79 -11.30
C ASN A 14 28.15 -14.82 -12.73
N ASP A 15 27.56 -15.63 -13.60
CA ASP A 15 28.01 -15.90 -14.97
C ASP A 15 26.86 -15.65 -15.98
N PRO A 16 26.93 -14.58 -16.80
CA PRO A 16 25.93 -14.24 -17.81
C PRO A 16 25.59 -15.34 -18.82
N ALA A 17 26.48 -16.32 -19.02
CA ALA A 17 26.25 -17.45 -19.91
C ALA A 17 25.45 -18.59 -19.25
N HIS A 18 25.25 -18.54 -17.93
CA HIS A 18 24.50 -19.57 -17.21
C HIS A 18 23.00 -19.50 -17.58
N PRO A 19 22.34 -20.63 -17.91
CA PRO A 19 20.93 -20.62 -18.33
C PRO A 19 19.98 -20.04 -17.26
N ASP A 20 20.37 -20.15 -15.98
CA ASP A 20 19.64 -19.56 -14.87
C ASP A 20 20.11 -18.15 -14.47
N TYR A 21 21.06 -17.54 -15.17
CA TYR A 21 21.57 -16.20 -14.86
C TYR A 21 20.45 -15.16 -14.81
N GLN A 22 19.48 -15.27 -15.74
CA GLN A 22 18.30 -14.41 -15.74
C GLN A 22 17.42 -14.56 -14.50
N TYR A 23 17.47 -15.71 -13.81
CA TYR A 23 16.68 -15.98 -12.60
C TYR A 23 17.40 -15.56 -11.30
N TYR A 24 18.71 -15.33 -11.34
CA TYR A 24 19.49 -15.00 -10.13
C TYR A 24 20.25 -13.66 -10.20
N PHE A 25 20.58 -13.18 -11.40
CA PHE A 25 21.54 -12.08 -11.59
C PHE A 25 21.14 -11.03 -12.65
N THR A 26 20.12 -11.27 -13.48
CA THR A 26 19.45 -10.13 -14.13
C THR A 26 18.52 -9.44 -13.12
N PRO A 27 18.46 -8.10 -13.06
CA PRO A 27 17.85 -7.36 -11.96
C PRO A 27 16.32 -7.50 -11.80
N ARG A 28 15.67 -8.47 -12.43
CA ARG A 28 14.20 -8.63 -12.37
C ARG A 28 13.65 -9.40 -11.16
N ASN A 29 14.47 -10.02 -10.32
CA ASN A 29 13.95 -11.05 -9.38
C ASN A 29 13.91 -10.68 -7.90
N CYS A 30 14.09 -9.40 -7.56
CA CYS A 30 13.84 -8.88 -6.20
C CYS A 30 13.08 -7.54 -6.22
N LEU A 31 12.48 -7.17 -7.34
CA LEU A 31 11.69 -5.94 -7.44
C LEU A 31 10.26 -6.27 -7.00
N SER A 32 9.65 -5.40 -6.20
CA SER A 32 8.25 -5.54 -5.80
C SER A 32 7.37 -5.49 -7.06
N TYR A 33 6.56 -6.51 -7.27
CA TYR A 33 5.69 -6.61 -8.45
C TYR A 33 4.28 -7.02 -8.01
N GLY A 34 3.26 -6.39 -8.58
CA GLY A 34 1.87 -6.81 -8.33
C GLY A 34 1.41 -6.58 -6.89
N ASN A 35 2.01 -5.63 -6.16
CA ASN A 35 1.65 -5.39 -4.76
C ASN A 35 0.27 -4.75 -4.68
N GLN A 36 -0.46 -5.09 -3.63
CA GLN A 36 -1.79 -4.55 -3.35
C GLN A 36 -1.76 -3.94 -1.96
N VAL A 37 -2.00 -2.63 -1.87
CA VAL A 37 -1.99 -1.88 -0.62
C VAL A 37 -3.34 -1.22 -0.47
N TYR A 38 -4.23 -1.87 0.28
CA TYR A 38 -5.63 -1.48 0.42
C TYR A 38 -6.00 -1.17 1.86
N ASN A 39 -6.84 -0.16 2.06
CA ASN A 39 -7.53 0.09 3.33
C ASN A 39 -6.58 0.13 4.54
N ASN A 40 -5.44 0.82 4.42
CA ASN A 40 -4.55 1.06 5.54
C ASN A 40 -4.74 2.46 6.10
N THR A 41 -4.56 2.62 7.40
CA THR A 41 -4.31 3.92 8.03
C THR A 41 -2.82 4.04 8.34
N ILE A 42 -2.13 5.01 7.73
CA ILE A 42 -0.70 5.26 7.94
C ILE A 42 -0.55 6.67 8.51
N HIS A 43 0.00 6.76 9.71
CA HIS A 43 0.06 8.01 10.47
C HIS A 43 1.46 8.30 11.04
N GLY A 44 1.90 9.56 10.95
CA GLY A 44 3.03 10.08 11.72
C GLY A 44 4.42 9.69 11.18
N PHE A 45 4.52 9.35 9.89
CA PHE A 45 5.77 8.99 9.24
C PHE A 45 6.28 10.08 8.31
N ALA A 46 7.55 10.04 7.95
CA ALA A 46 8.10 11.05 7.05
C ALA A 46 7.45 11.04 5.65
N ASP A 47 7.04 9.85 5.18
CA ASP A 47 6.22 9.65 3.97
C ASP A 47 5.06 8.71 4.35
N GLY A 48 3.94 8.75 3.63
CA GLY A 48 2.87 7.76 3.78
C GLY A 48 3.28 6.42 3.17
N ILE A 49 3.43 6.38 1.84
CA ILE A 49 3.92 5.23 1.08
C ILE A 49 5.01 5.73 0.11
N ARG A 50 6.24 5.26 0.33
CA ARG A 50 7.36 5.55 -0.57
C ARG A 50 7.47 4.48 -1.65
N ILE A 51 7.48 4.93 -2.90
CA ILE A 51 7.67 4.06 -4.07
C ILE A 51 9.04 4.35 -4.68
N TYR A 52 9.87 3.32 -4.87
CA TYR A 52 11.08 3.48 -5.68
C TYR A 52 10.73 3.28 -7.17
N PRO A 53 11.40 4.00 -8.09
CA PRO A 53 10.98 4.13 -9.48
C PRO A 53 11.15 2.83 -10.28
N LEU A 54 11.88 1.86 -9.74
CA LEU A 54 12.16 0.57 -10.38
C LEU A 54 11.40 -0.60 -9.72
N ILE A 55 10.51 -0.37 -8.75
CA ILE A 55 10.02 -1.45 -7.86
C ILE A 55 8.50 -1.53 -7.71
N ALA A 56 7.71 -0.92 -8.58
CA ALA A 56 6.25 -0.92 -8.40
C ALA A 56 5.47 -1.13 -9.69
N GLU A 57 5.96 -2.04 -10.53
CA GLU A 57 5.23 -2.54 -11.69
C GLU A 57 3.94 -3.22 -11.23
N ASN A 58 2.81 -2.89 -11.88
CA ASN A 58 1.48 -3.43 -11.59
C ASN A 58 1.05 -3.33 -10.11
N THR A 59 1.53 -2.32 -9.39
CA THR A 59 1.17 -2.09 -8.00
C THR A 59 -0.10 -1.24 -7.90
N ILE A 60 -1.02 -1.63 -7.02
CA ILE A 60 -2.29 -0.95 -6.79
C ILE A 60 -2.35 -0.50 -5.33
N ILE A 61 -2.64 0.79 -5.12
CA ILE A 61 -2.71 1.44 -3.81
C ILE A 61 -4.05 2.16 -3.74
N ARG A 62 -4.98 1.68 -2.90
CA ARG A 62 -6.36 2.20 -2.82
C ARG A 62 -6.87 2.31 -1.41
N ASN A 63 -7.79 3.23 -1.19
CA ASN A 63 -8.55 3.34 0.05
C ASN A 63 -7.65 3.53 1.28
N ASN A 64 -6.44 4.07 1.13
CA ASN A 64 -5.56 4.32 2.28
C ASN A 64 -5.78 5.74 2.82
N ALA A 65 -5.84 5.84 4.14
CA ALA A 65 -5.82 7.10 4.87
C ALA A 65 -4.39 7.40 5.32
N LEU A 66 -3.81 8.47 4.81
CA LEU A 66 -2.40 8.83 5.00
C LEU A 66 -2.31 10.19 5.70
N SER A 67 -1.95 10.21 6.99
CA SER A 67 -2.00 11.43 7.80
C SER A 67 -0.68 11.71 8.52
N GLY A 68 -0.47 12.98 8.90
CA GLY A 68 0.70 13.37 9.71
C GLY A 68 2.05 13.14 9.03
N TRP A 69 2.11 13.18 7.69
CA TRP A 69 3.38 13.09 6.98
C TRP A 69 4.15 14.41 7.02
N THR A 70 5.48 14.34 7.09
CA THR A 70 6.33 15.52 7.32
C THR A 70 7.15 15.98 6.12
N ARG A 71 7.35 15.12 5.11
CA ARG A 71 8.07 15.52 3.88
C ARG A 71 7.16 16.26 2.93
N PRO A 72 7.63 17.36 2.31
CA PRO A 72 6.86 18.06 1.30
C PRO A 72 6.64 17.18 0.06
N ASN A 73 5.57 17.48 -0.69
CA ASN A 73 5.27 16.96 -2.03
C ASN A 73 4.53 15.60 -2.12
N GLY A 74 3.87 15.16 -1.03
CA GLY A 74 2.79 14.18 -1.09
C GLY A 74 3.05 12.90 -0.30
N SER A 75 1.97 12.22 0.09
CA SER A 75 2.03 11.02 0.94
C SER A 75 2.37 9.74 0.18
N ILE A 76 1.99 9.60 -1.10
CA ILE A 76 2.34 8.48 -1.98
C ILE A 76 3.27 9.01 -3.06
N CYS A 77 4.57 8.78 -2.93
CA CYS A 77 5.52 9.41 -3.83
C CYS A 77 6.86 8.68 -3.94
N HIS A 78 7.58 8.92 -5.03
CA HIS A 78 9.00 8.63 -5.13
C HIS A 78 9.83 9.82 -4.65
N TYR A 79 10.05 9.94 -3.35
CA TYR A 79 10.78 11.10 -2.82
C TYR A 79 12.25 11.09 -3.28
N ASN A 80 12.63 12.09 -4.07
CA ASN A 80 14.00 12.31 -4.51
C ASN A 80 14.74 13.18 -3.47
N ALA A 81 15.54 12.53 -2.64
CA ALA A 81 16.27 13.21 -1.56
C ALA A 81 17.32 14.23 -2.05
N ASN A 82 17.78 14.14 -3.30
CA ASN A 82 18.79 15.07 -3.82
C ASN A 82 18.22 16.46 -4.11
N ASN A 83 16.92 16.57 -4.39
CA ASN A 83 16.27 17.83 -4.76
C ASN A 83 14.93 18.07 -4.05
N GLY A 84 14.51 17.17 -3.16
CA GLY A 84 13.28 17.28 -2.37
C GLY A 84 11.99 17.13 -3.15
N THR A 85 12.02 16.59 -4.37
CA THR A 85 10.84 16.50 -5.25
C THR A 85 10.16 15.13 -5.17
N CYS A 86 8.87 15.11 -5.50
CA CYS A 86 8.09 13.90 -5.77
C CYS A 86 7.69 13.92 -7.26
N PRO A 87 8.49 13.32 -8.16
CA PRO A 87 8.13 13.20 -9.57
C PRO A 87 6.91 12.29 -9.75
N PRO A 88 6.24 12.34 -10.93
CA PRO A 88 5.09 11.49 -11.21
C PRO A 88 5.39 10.00 -10.96
N LEU A 89 4.39 9.30 -10.42
CA LEU A 89 4.44 7.84 -10.23
C LEU A 89 4.51 7.13 -11.60
N SER A 90 5.01 5.89 -11.61
CA SER A 90 5.03 5.05 -12.81
C SER A 90 3.62 4.91 -13.38
N ALA A 91 3.49 4.91 -14.72
CA ALA A 91 2.20 4.70 -15.39
C ALA A 91 1.60 3.30 -15.11
N GLU A 92 2.41 2.35 -14.67
CA GLU A 92 1.99 0.99 -14.29
C GLU A 92 1.52 0.88 -12.83
N LEU A 93 1.63 1.97 -12.05
CA LEU A 93 1.15 2.04 -10.68
C LEU A 93 -0.19 2.78 -10.64
N ILE A 94 -1.17 2.16 -9.99
CA ILE A 94 -2.47 2.78 -9.74
C ILE A 94 -2.51 3.24 -8.28
N ALA A 95 -2.60 4.54 -8.05
CA ALA A 95 -2.79 5.15 -6.73
C ALA A 95 -3.97 6.11 -6.76
N ASP A 96 -5.16 5.59 -6.52
CA ASP A 96 -6.44 6.30 -6.54
C ASP A 96 -7.24 6.02 -5.25
N HIS A 97 -8.25 6.85 -4.96
CA HIS A 97 -9.09 6.72 -3.76
C HIS A 97 -8.29 6.68 -2.44
N ASN A 98 -7.09 7.26 -2.41
CA ASN A 98 -6.34 7.48 -1.18
C ASN A 98 -6.57 8.92 -0.71
N VAL A 99 -6.63 9.12 0.60
CA VAL A 99 -6.78 10.46 1.20
C VAL A 99 -5.52 10.76 1.98
N SER A 100 -4.87 11.89 1.65
CA SER A 100 -3.57 12.27 2.19
C SER A 100 -3.56 13.55 3.01
N GLU A 101 -4.67 14.27 3.03
CA GLU A 101 -4.78 15.59 3.64
C GLU A 101 -6.23 15.88 4.00
N GLY A 102 -6.43 16.83 4.91
CA GLY A 102 -7.75 17.22 5.41
C GLY A 102 -8.04 16.70 6.81
N ASP A 103 -9.28 16.94 7.25
CA ASP A 103 -9.81 16.41 8.50
C ASP A 103 -10.35 15.00 8.23
N PHE A 104 -9.70 14.00 8.82
CA PHE A 104 -10.04 12.59 8.65
C PHE A 104 -11.24 12.18 9.53
N GLY A 105 -11.58 12.97 10.56
CA GLY A 105 -12.62 12.59 11.51
C GLY A 105 -12.30 11.32 12.33
N PHE A 106 -11.05 11.14 12.73
CA PHE A 106 -10.65 10.06 13.64
C PHE A 106 -11.11 10.35 15.07
N ALA A 107 -11.51 9.30 15.81
CA ALA A 107 -12.01 9.41 17.17
C ALA A 107 -10.99 10.01 18.15
N ASP A 108 -9.74 9.54 18.11
CA ASP A 108 -8.64 10.11 18.90
C ASP A 108 -7.27 9.86 18.27
N LEU A 109 -6.86 10.79 17.40
CA LEU A 109 -5.58 10.70 16.70
C LEU A 109 -4.37 10.69 17.66
N GLN A 110 -4.44 11.36 18.81
CA GLN A 110 -3.30 11.46 19.74
C GLN A 110 -3.04 10.13 20.44
N ASN A 111 -4.10 9.36 20.69
CA ASN A 111 -4.02 8.03 21.27
C ASN A 111 -4.04 6.90 20.23
N LEU A 112 -3.87 7.24 18.94
CA LEU A 112 -3.88 6.29 17.81
C LEU A 112 -5.20 5.52 17.66
N ASP A 113 -6.30 6.14 18.07
CA ASP A 113 -7.65 5.66 17.79
C ASP A 113 -8.10 6.21 16.43
N PHE A 114 -8.00 5.34 15.43
CA PHE A 114 -8.34 5.65 14.03
C PHE A 114 -9.76 5.25 13.65
N HIS A 115 -10.63 4.91 14.62
CA HIS A 115 -12.05 4.73 14.33
C HIS A 115 -12.62 6.02 13.74
N LEU A 116 -13.52 5.88 12.77
CA LEU A 116 -14.17 7.01 12.14
C LEU A 116 -15.30 7.53 13.03
N MET A 117 -15.43 8.85 13.12
CA MET A 117 -16.62 9.48 13.69
C MET A 117 -17.71 9.60 12.61
N GLU A 118 -18.98 9.71 13.03
CA GLU A 118 -20.17 9.71 12.16
C GLU A 118 -20.10 10.68 10.96
N ASN A 119 -19.39 11.81 11.10
CA ASN A 119 -19.24 12.84 10.05
C ASN A 119 -17.91 12.75 9.30
N SER A 120 -17.16 11.66 9.44
CA SER A 120 -15.88 11.50 8.76
C SER A 120 -16.09 11.51 7.23
N PRO A 121 -15.30 12.29 6.48
CA PRO A 121 -15.36 12.29 5.02
C PRO A 121 -14.81 11.00 4.39
N LEU A 122 -14.26 10.09 5.19
CA LEU A 122 -13.75 8.80 4.75
C LEU A 122 -14.84 7.73 4.67
N ILE A 123 -16.01 8.00 5.27
CA ILE A 123 -17.15 7.09 5.27
C ILE A 123 -17.77 7.05 3.87
N ASN A 124 -17.99 5.86 3.32
CA ASN A 124 -18.55 5.60 1.98
C ASN A 124 -17.80 6.33 0.85
N ALA A 125 -16.50 6.57 1.01
CA ALA A 125 -15.70 7.33 0.04
C ALA A 125 -14.71 6.46 -0.76
N GLY A 126 -14.59 5.18 -0.40
CA GLY A 126 -13.64 4.25 -0.97
C GLY A 126 -14.10 3.56 -2.25
N PHE A 127 -13.15 2.94 -2.93
CA PHE A 127 -13.39 2.06 -4.07
C PHE A 127 -13.85 0.67 -3.60
N ASN A 128 -14.88 0.12 -4.23
CA ASN A 128 -15.34 -1.24 -3.96
C ASN A 128 -14.31 -2.30 -4.44
N LEU A 129 -13.66 -2.97 -3.49
CA LEU A 129 -12.66 -4.02 -3.76
C LEU A 129 -13.26 -5.43 -3.78
N GLY A 130 -14.56 -5.56 -3.54
CA GLY A 130 -15.27 -6.83 -3.42
C GLY A 130 -14.66 -7.75 -2.36
N LEU A 131 -14.76 -9.06 -2.59
CA LEU A 131 -14.36 -10.09 -1.61
C LEU A 131 -12.86 -10.12 -1.30
N LEU A 132 -12.02 -9.37 -2.02
CA LEU A 132 -10.58 -9.30 -1.75
C LEU A 132 -10.26 -8.65 -0.40
N ASN A 133 -11.15 -7.78 0.09
CA ASN A 133 -10.99 -7.10 1.38
C ASN A 133 -12.34 -7.01 2.11
N GLY A 134 -12.93 -8.17 2.42
CA GLY A 134 -14.30 -8.24 2.93
C GLY A 134 -14.48 -7.78 4.38
N TYR A 135 -13.41 -7.58 5.13
CA TYR A 135 -13.47 -7.18 6.54
C TYR A 135 -12.44 -6.11 6.86
N ASP A 136 -12.73 -5.27 7.85
CA ASP A 136 -11.80 -4.30 8.38
C ASP A 136 -10.84 -4.90 9.42
N PHE A 137 -10.06 -4.04 10.08
CA PHE A 137 -9.09 -4.45 11.09
C PHE A 137 -9.72 -5.17 12.31
N GLU A 138 -10.96 -4.86 12.67
CA GLU A 138 -11.66 -5.45 13.81
C GLU A 138 -12.61 -6.60 13.41
N GLY A 139 -12.66 -6.94 12.12
CA GLY A 139 -13.52 -7.99 11.60
C GLY A 139 -14.94 -7.53 11.27
N ILE A 140 -15.18 -6.22 11.15
CA ILE A 140 -16.44 -5.66 10.66
C ILE A 140 -16.51 -5.86 9.14
N LEU A 141 -17.66 -6.30 8.65
CA LEU A 141 -17.88 -6.58 7.23
C LEU A 141 -17.82 -5.28 6.41
N ARG A 142 -17.16 -5.31 5.26
CA ARG A 142 -17.13 -4.20 4.30
C ARG A 142 -17.99 -4.49 3.06
N PRO A 143 -18.69 -3.49 2.52
CA PRO A 143 -19.01 -2.21 3.16
C PRO A 143 -20.12 -2.38 4.21
N GLN A 144 -20.14 -1.55 5.27
CA GLN A 144 -21.33 -1.40 6.12
C GLN A 144 -22.34 -0.43 5.50
N GLY A 145 -21.87 0.54 4.70
CA GLY A 145 -22.71 1.50 4.00
C GLY A 145 -22.81 1.26 2.49
N ALA A 146 -22.90 2.35 1.73
CA ALA A 146 -23.03 2.33 0.28
C ALA A 146 -21.72 1.93 -0.42
N GLU A 147 -20.58 2.32 0.13
CA GLU A 147 -19.23 2.06 -0.40
C GLU A 147 -18.29 1.74 0.75
N TYR A 148 -17.06 1.33 0.43
CA TYR A 148 -16.04 1.06 1.44
C TYR A 148 -15.63 2.34 2.16
N ASP A 149 -15.28 2.23 3.43
CA ASP A 149 -14.61 3.34 4.11
C ASP A 149 -13.11 3.36 3.81
N ILE A 150 -12.55 4.56 3.67
CA ILE A 150 -11.12 4.76 3.46
C ILE A 150 -10.39 4.62 4.80
N GLY A 151 -9.35 3.78 4.84
CA GLY A 151 -8.58 3.48 6.05
C GLY A 151 -8.83 2.08 6.61
N ALA A 152 -8.20 1.81 7.75
CA ALA A 152 -8.15 0.47 8.37
C ALA A 152 -9.47 0.01 9.00
N TYR A 153 -10.32 0.96 9.38
CA TYR A 153 -11.57 0.71 10.09
C TYR A 153 -12.76 1.02 9.18
N GLU A 154 -13.83 0.25 9.36
CA GLU A 154 -15.14 0.49 8.75
C GLU A 154 -16.08 1.05 9.83
N PHE A 155 -16.77 2.14 9.54
CA PHE A 155 -17.74 2.75 10.43
C PHE A 155 -19.01 1.87 10.49
N PRO A 156 -19.40 1.37 11.68
CA PRO A 156 -20.64 0.62 11.83
C PRO A 156 -21.84 1.50 11.50
N GLN A 157 -22.58 1.12 10.46
CA GLN A 157 -23.89 1.72 10.14
C GLN A 157 -24.99 0.97 10.92
N PRO A 158 -26.04 1.67 11.40
CA PRO A 158 -27.16 1.05 12.09
C PRO A 158 -28.05 0.17 11.19
#